data_AF-A0A1Y5FRD0-F1
#
_entry.id   AF-A0A1Y5FRD0-F1
#
_cell.length_a   1.000
_cell.length_b   1.000
_cell.length_c   1.000
_cell.angle_alpha   90.00
_cell.angle_beta   90.00
_cell.angle_gamma   90.00
#
_symmetry.space_group_name_H-M   'P 1'
#
loop_
_entity.id
_entity.type
_entity.pdbx_description
1 polymer ?
#
loop_
_entity_poly.entity_id
_entity_poly.type
_entity_poly.pdbx_seq_one_letter_code
_entity_poly.pdbx_strand_id
1 'polypeptide(L)'
;MSAAIDEKTYRFDSAKWSLVLTLLGGAIYGNYYFSAEPLLYRVLALLVVAVIAGAVVMQTAKGADFWSLAKGAKVEAGRVVWPTRQERNQTTLVVVAFVLVMAMLLWGLDAFFGWLAAMIIG
;
A
#
# COMPACT_ATOMS: atom_id res chain seq x y z
N MET A 1 38.23 4.40 16.54
CA MET A 1 37.25 5.20 17.32
C MET A 1 35.96 4.40 17.37
N SER A 2 35.70 3.70 18.47
CA SER A 2 34.43 2.99 18.69
C SER A 2 33.35 4.03 18.95
N ALA A 3 32.45 4.22 17.99
CA ALA A 3 31.21 4.92 18.26
C ALA A 3 30.48 4.12 19.35
N ALA A 4 30.41 4.66 20.56
CA ALA A 4 29.51 4.17 21.58
C ALA A 4 28.11 4.25 20.96
N ILE A 5 27.58 3.09 20.56
CA ILE A 5 26.19 2.95 20.19
C ILE A 5 25.47 3.17 21.51
N ASP A 6 24.96 4.38 21.72
CA ASP A 6 24.14 4.70 22.87
C ASP A 6 22.90 3.80 22.81
N GLU A 7 22.99 2.66 23.50
CA GLU A 7 21.97 1.63 23.53
C GLU A 7 20.80 2.22 24.32
N LYS A 8 19.92 2.95 23.63
CA LYS A 8 18.72 3.54 24.23
C LYS A 8 17.97 2.43 24.95
N THR A 9 18.14 2.36 26.27
CA THR A 9 17.54 1.31 27.06
C THR A 9 16.09 1.70 27.30
N TYR A 10 15.18 1.14 26.51
CA TYR A 10 13.74 1.41 26.61
C TYR A 10 13.12 0.68 27.81
N ARG A 11 13.58 1.00 29.02
CA ARG A 11 13.18 0.33 30.27
C ARG A 11 11.70 0.51 30.65
N PHE A 12 11.05 1.54 30.10
CA PHE A 12 9.64 1.87 30.37
C PHE A 12 8.69 1.51 29.23
N ASP A 13 9.10 0.67 28.28
CA ASP A 13 8.24 0.30 27.16
C ASP A 13 6.96 -0.41 27.62
N SER A 14 7.03 -1.30 28.60
CA SER A 14 5.84 -1.95 29.18
C SER A 14 4.83 -0.94 29.75
N ALA A 15 5.32 0.10 30.43
CA ALA A 15 4.48 1.18 30.97
C ALA A 15 3.90 2.07 29.86
N LYS A 16 4.65 2.33 28.78
CA LYS A 16 4.13 3.05 27.61
C LYS A 16 3.06 2.24 26.88
N TRP A 17 3.22 0.92 26.79
CA TRP A 17 2.22 0.02 26.19
C TRP A 17 0.93 -0.05 27.01
N SER A 18 1.01 -0.07 28.34
CA SER A 18 -0.19 -0.01 29.20
C SER A 18 -0.91 1.33 29.07
N LEU A 19 -0.17 2.44 28.97
CA LEU A 19 -0.74 3.77 28.70
C LEU A 19 -1.47 3.80 27.34
N VAL A 20 -0.86 3.26 26.29
CA VAL A 20 -1.47 3.19 24.95
C VAL A 20 -2.74 2.33 24.95
N LEU A 21 -2.73 1.17 25.61
CA LEU A 21 -3.91 0.33 25.77
C LEU A 21 -5.05 1.07 26.49
N THR A 22 -4.71 1.83 27.53
CA THR A 22 -5.68 2.63 28.30
C THR A 22 -6.26 3.76 27.44
N LEU A 23 -5.41 4.47 26.68
CA LEU A 23 -5.84 5.53 25.77
C LEU A 23 -6.77 4.99 24.67
N LEU A 24 -6.42 3.85 24.07
CA LEU A 24 -7.24 3.21 23.03
C LEU A 24 -8.56 2.69 23.60
N GLY A 25 -8.54 2.02 24.75
CA GLY A 25 -9.75 1.58 25.44
C GLY A 25 -10.67 2.74 25.80
N GLY A 26 -10.10 3.84 26.33
CA GLY A 26 -10.83 5.07 26.62
C GLY A 26 -11.40 5.74 25.36
N ALA A 27 -10.67 5.74 24.25
CA ALA A 27 -11.15 6.27 22.97
C ALA A 27 -12.35 5.49 22.43
N ILE A 28 -12.29 4.16 22.50
CA ILE A 28 -13.38 3.27 22.06
C ILE A 28 -14.61 3.48 22.95
N TYR A 29 -14.42 3.46 24.27
CA TYR A 29 -15.51 3.68 25.24
C TYR A 29 -16.13 5.07 25.07
N GLY A 30 -15.31 6.11 24.95
CA GLY A 30 -15.76 7.47 24.71
C GLY A 30 -16.55 7.58 23.41
N ASN A 31 -16.08 6.95 22.33
CA ASN A 31 -16.80 6.94 21.07
C ASN A 31 -18.18 6.25 21.18
N TYR A 32 -18.28 5.15 21.92
CA TYR A 32 -19.55 4.46 22.17
C TYR A 32 -20.51 5.29 23.03
N TYR A 33 -20.01 5.85 24.14
CA TYR A 33 -20.81 6.63 25.09
C TYR A 33 -21.34 7.93 24.47
N PHE A 34 -20.49 8.66 23.74
CA PHE A 34 -20.89 9.88 23.02
C PHE A 34 -21.54 9.58 21.67
N SER A 35 -22.19 8.42 21.51
CA SER A 35 -22.78 8.04 20.22
C SER A 35 -23.90 8.97 19.75
N ALA A 36 -24.56 9.67 20.67
CA ALA A 36 -25.61 10.64 20.42
C ALA A 36 -25.11 12.05 20.02
N GLU A 37 -23.82 12.34 20.16
CA GLU A 37 -23.22 13.63 19.80
C GLU A 37 -22.92 13.75 18.29
N PRO A 38 -22.79 14.98 17.75
CA PRO A 38 -22.46 15.20 16.35
C PRO A 38 -21.15 14.51 15.96
N LEU A 39 -21.15 13.89 14.79
CA LEU A 39 -20.04 13.08 14.28
C LEU A 39 -18.70 13.84 14.24
N LEU A 40 -18.74 15.14 13.96
CA LEU A 40 -17.54 15.99 13.87
C LEU A 40 -16.73 16.00 15.18
N TYR A 41 -17.39 16.18 16.33
CA TYR A 41 -16.72 16.25 17.62
C TYR A 41 -16.10 14.91 18.02
N ARG A 42 -16.79 13.80 17.73
CA ARG A 42 -16.28 12.44 17.99
C ARG A 42 -15.04 12.14 17.17
N VAL A 43 -15.07 12.49 15.88
CA VAL A 43 -13.92 12.27 14.98
C VAL A 43 -12.74 13.12 15.41
N LEU A 44 -12.95 14.39 15.77
CA LEU A 44 -11.88 15.24 16.28
C LEU A 44 -11.27 14.69 17.58
N ALA A 45 -12.10 14.28 18.55
CA ALA A 45 -11.62 13.70 19.80
C ALA A 45 -10.83 12.40 19.54
N LEU A 46 -11.32 11.53 18.67
CA LEU A 46 -10.61 10.31 18.27
C LEU A 46 -9.28 10.61 17.58
N LEU A 47 -9.24 11.61 16.69
CA LEU A 47 -8.00 12.02 16.02
C LEU A 47 -6.97 12.52 17.02
N VAL A 48 -7.38 13.33 18.01
CA VAL A 48 -6.48 13.81 19.06
C VAL A 48 -5.92 12.64 19.87
N VAL A 49 -6.76 11.69 20.30
CA VAL A 49 -6.29 10.52 21.04
C VAL A 49 -5.38 9.64 20.19
N ALA A 50 -5.70 9.45 18.90
CA ALA A 50 -4.88 8.70 17.96
C ALA A 50 -3.49 9.33 17.76
N VAL A 51 -3.41 10.65 17.66
CA VAL A 51 -2.13 11.38 17.55
C VAL A 51 -1.32 11.21 18.84
N ILE A 52 -1.93 11.34 20.01
CA ILE A 52 -1.23 11.15 21.30
C ILE A 52 -0.73 9.72 21.45
N ALA A 53 -1.59 8.73 21.18
CA ALA A 53 -1.21 7.32 21.23
C ALA A 53 -0.09 7.01 20.23
N GLY A 54 -0.18 7.52 19.01
CA GLY A 54 0.86 7.40 17.99
C GLY A 54 2.19 8.01 18.45
N ALA A 55 2.17 9.20 19.04
CA ALA A 55 3.36 9.86 19.56
C ALA A 55 4.01 9.06 20.72
N VAL A 56 3.21 8.44 21.58
CA VAL A 56 3.71 7.55 22.65
C VAL A 56 4.35 6.29 22.06
N VAL A 57 3.70 5.66 21.07
CA VAL A 57 4.22 4.45 20.41
C VAL A 57 5.53 4.73 19.67
N MET A 58 5.66 5.87 18.99
CA MET A 58 6.92 6.25 18.31
C MET A 58 8.11 6.40 19.27
N GLN A 59 7.86 6.64 20.56
CA GLN A 59 8.91 6.71 21.59
C GLN A 59 9.25 5.35 22.22
N THR A 60 8.69 4.24 21.73
CA THR A 60 9.02 2.86 22.18
C THR A 60 10.07 2.23 21.28
N ALA A 61 10.75 1.17 21.74
CA ALA A 61 11.75 0.44 20.96
C ALA A 61 11.17 -0.04 19.63
N LYS A 62 9.99 -0.67 19.67
CA LYS A 62 9.27 -1.14 18.47
C LYS A 62 8.91 -0.01 17.50
N GLY A 63 8.59 1.17 18.02
CA GLY A 63 8.30 2.35 17.20
C GLY A 63 9.54 2.89 16.49
N ALA A 64 10.68 2.92 17.18
CA ALA A 64 11.95 3.33 16.59
C ALA A 64 12.44 2.35 15.52
N ASP A 65 12.30 1.04 15.77
CA ASP A 65 12.63 -0.01 14.81
C ASP A 65 11.75 0.07 13.56
N PHE A 66 10.44 0.27 13.73
CA PHE A 66 9.54 0.48 12.60
C PHE A 66 9.92 1.72 11.78
N TRP A 67 10.35 2.80 12.43
CA TRP A 67 10.79 4.01 11.75
C TRP A 67 12.10 3.80 10.96
N SER A 68 13.03 3.01 11.48
CA SER A 68 14.27 2.66 10.78
C SER A 68 13.97 1.79 9.55
N LEU A 69 13.08 0.80 9.68
CA LEU A 69 12.61 -0.04 8.59
C LEU A 69 11.88 0.78 7.52
N ALA A 70 10.99 1.70 7.92
CA ALA A 70 10.27 2.57 7.00
C ALA A 70 11.22 3.49 6.21
N LYS A 71 12.28 4.00 6.85
CA LYS A 71 13.35 4.73 6.16
C LYS A 71 14.10 3.85 5.18
N GLY A 72 14.48 2.63 5.58
CA GLY A 72 15.11 1.64 4.71
C GLY A 72 14.24 1.31 3.49
N ALA A 73 12.94 1.11 3.69
CA ALA A 73 11.98 0.83 2.63
C ALA A 73 11.85 1.99 1.63
N LYS A 74 11.91 3.25 2.07
CA LYS A 74 11.92 4.41 1.17
C LYS A 74 13.19 4.47 0.32
N VAL A 75 14.34 4.15 0.91
CA VAL A 75 15.61 4.09 0.18
C VAL A 75 15.58 2.97 -0.87
N GLU A 76 15.06 1.80 -0.52
CA GLU A 76 14.93 0.67 -1.46
C GLU A 76 13.88 0.92 -2.54
N ALA A 77 12.75 1.54 -2.19
CA ALA A 77 11.74 1.96 -3.16
C ALA A 77 12.29 2.98 -4.18
N GLY A 78 13.27 3.80 -3.78
CA GLY A 78 14.00 4.69 -4.67
C GLY A 78 15.01 3.99 -5.58
N ARG A 79 15.40 2.74 -5.27
CA ARG A 79 16.22 1.89 -6.15
C ARG A 79 15.40 1.18 -7.21
N VAL A 80 14.08 1.15 -7.07
CA VAL A 80 13.18 0.66 -8.12
C VAL A 80 13.19 1.68 -9.25
N VAL A 81 13.99 1.39 -10.28
CA VAL A 81 13.97 2.14 -11.53
C VAL A 81 12.65 1.83 -12.21
N TRP A 82 11.66 2.69 -11.99
CA TRP A 82 10.39 2.56 -12.68
C TRP A 82 10.61 2.78 -14.18
N PRO A 83 10.05 1.90 -15.03
CA PRO A 83 10.26 1.98 -16.47
C PRO A 83 9.83 3.34 -16.99
N THR A 84 10.64 3.89 -17.90
CA THR A 84 10.35 5.19 -18.47
C THR A 84 9.08 5.10 -19.33
N ARG A 85 8.38 6.23 -19.53
CA ARG A 85 7.16 6.25 -20.38
C ARG A 85 7.43 5.70 -21.79
N GLN A 86 8.67 5.86 -22.28
CA GLN A 86 9.12 5.36 -23.57
C GLN A 86 9.13 3.83 -23.62
N GLU A 87 9.74 3.16 -22.63
CA GLU A 87 9.82 1.70 -22.55
C GLU A 87 8.44 1.06 -22.40
N ARG A 88 7.59 1.65 -21.55
CA ARG A 88 6.19 1.20 -21.36
C ARG A 88 5.41 1.25 -22.68
N ASN A 89 5.52 2.36 -23.41
CA ASN A 89 4.81 2.56 -24.65
C ASN A 89 5.36 1.67 -25.78
N GLN A 90 6.68 1.44 -25.83
CA GLN A 90 7.30 0.56 -26.81
C GLN A 90 6.79 -0.88 -26.65
N THR A 91 6.80 -1.43 -25.43
CA THR A 91 6.29 -2.78 -25.18
C THR A 91 4.80 -2.88 -25.50
N THR A 92 4.01 -1.87 -25.14
CA THR A 92 2.57 -1.84 -25.45
C THR A 92 2.32 -1.84 -26.97
N LEU A 93 3.05 -1.00 -27.72
CA LEU A 93 2.93 -0.92 -29.17
C LEU A 93 3.34 -2.21 -29.88
N VAL A 94 4.40 -2.88 -29.39
CA VAL A 94 4.82 -4.19 -29.91
C VAL A 94 3.71 -5.23 -29.72
N VAL A 95 3.10 -5.28 -28.53
CA VAL A 95 1.99 -6.21 -28.25
C VAL A 95 0.78 -5.88 -29.14
N VAL A 96 0.41 -4.60 -29.27
CA VAL A 96 -0.70 -4.18 -30.13
C VAL A 96 -0.45 -4.56 -31.59
N ALA A 97 0.75 -4.33 -32.11
CA ALA A 97 1.12 -4.71 -33.46
C ALA A 97 1.02 -6.23 -33.66
N PHE A 98 1.53 -7.01 -32.70
CA PHE A 98 1.42 -8.47 -32.74
C PHE A 98 -0.04 -8.95 -32.75
N VAL A 99 -0.89 -8.39 -31.89
CA VAL A 99 -2.32 -8.73 -31.83
C VAL A 99 -3.03 -8.40 -33.14
N LEU A 100 -2.72 -7.25 -33.76
CA LEU A 100 -3.29 -6.88 -35.06
C LEU A 100 -2.91 -7.85 -36.16
N VAL A 101 -1.64 -8.26 -36.23
CA VAL A 101 -1.17 -9.24 -37.21
C VAL A 101 -1.88 -10.58 -37.01
N MET A 102 -1.96 -11.07 -35.77
CA MET A 102 -2.63 -12.33 -35.46
C MET A 102 -4.13 -12.27 -35.77
N ALA A 103 -4.81 -11.17 -35.43
CA ALA A 103 -6.22 -10.98 -35.74
C ALA A 103 -6.48 -10.98 -37.25
N MET A 104 -5.60 -10.34 -38.03
CA MET A 104 -5.72 -10.30 -39.48
C MET A 104 -5.47 -11.67 -40.13
N LEU A 105 -4.51 -12.45 -39.61
CA LEU A 105 -4.25 -13.83 -40.06
C LEU A 105 -5.42 -14.76 -39.76
N LEU A 106 -5.95 -14.73 -38.53
CA LEU A 106 -7.09 -15.56 -38.15
C LEU A 106 -8.33 -15.20 -38.96
N TRP A 107 -8.64 -13.91 -39.10
CA TRP A 107 -9.76 -13.45 -39.92
C TRP A 107 -9.65 -13.92 -41.38
N GLY A 108 -8.46 -13.88 -41.98
CA GLY A 108 -8.24 -14.39 -43.33
C GLY A 108 -8.45 -15.91 -43.45
N LEU A 109 -8.00 -16.67 -42.45
CA LEU A 109 -8.19 -18.11 -42.40
C LEU A 109 -9.66 -18.49 -42.20
N ASP A 110 -10.36 -17.79 -41.31
CA ASP A 110 -11.78 -17.98 -41.06
C ASP A 110 -12.62 -17.68 -42.30
N ALA A 111 -12.29 -16.61 -43.03
CA ALA A 111 -12.94 -16.29 -44.30
C ALA A 111 -12.67 -17.36 -45.37
N PHE A 112 -11.44 -17.88 -45.44
CA PHE A 112 -11.06 -18.94 -46.38
C PHE A 112 -11.80 -20.25 -46.09
N PHE A 113 -11.80 -20.71 -44.83
CA PHE A 113 -12.55 -21.90 -44.45
C PHE A 113 -14.07 -21.72 -44.56
N GLY A 114 -14.57 -20.52 -44.26
CA GLY A 114 -15.99 -20.18 -44.46
C GLY A 114 -16.40 -20.28 -45.92
N TRP A 115 -15.57 -19.75 -46.84
CA TRP A 115 -15.79 -19.88 -48.29
C TRP A 115 -15.76 -21.35 -48.74
N LEU A 116 -14.80 -22.14 -48.25
CA LEU A 116 -14.65 -23.55 -48.59
C LEU A 116 -15.83 -24.39 -48.07
N ALA A 117 -16.28 -24.13 -46.84
CA ALA A 117 -17.45 -24.78 -46.26
C ALA A 117 -18.74 -24.40 -46.99
N ALA A 118 -18.89 -23.13 -47.41
CA ALA A 118 -20.04 -22.69 -48.19
C ALA A 118 -20.11 -23.38 -49.57
N MET A 119 -18.98 -23.75 -50.17
CA MET A 119 -18.93 -24.50 -51.43
C MET A 119 -19.24 -26.00 -51.27
N ILE A 120 -19.09 -26.55 -50.05
CA ILE A 120 -19.38 -27.95 -49.75
C ILE A 120 -20.83 -28.14 -49.28
N ILE A 121 -21.33 -27.21 -48.46
CA ILE A 121 -22.68 -27.27 -47.85
C ILE A 121 -23.74 -26.60 -48.74
N GLY A 122 -23.35 -25.57 -49.49
CA GLY A 122 -24.14 -25.02 -50.59
C GLY A 122 -23.97 -25.84 -51.86
#